data_AF-A0A528IBE8-F1
#
_entry.id   AF-A0A528IBE8-F1
#
_cell.length_a   1.000
_cell.length_b   1.000
_cell.length_c   1.000
_cell.angle_alpha   90.00
_cell.angle_beta   90.00
_cell.angle_gamma   90.00
#
_symmetry.space_group_name_H-M   'P 1'
#
loop_
_entity.id
_entity.type
_entity.pdbx_description
1 polymer ?
#
loop_
_entity_poly.entity_id
_entity_poly.type
_entity_poly.pdbx_seq_one_letter_code
_entity_poly.pdbx_strand_id
1 'polypeptide(L)' 'DVLVEAQHVPRSDPSRHYLMKNRYDVELIRAGDVWVITRNTVDNVWRTGDLTVLSEI' A
#
# COMPACT_ATOMS: atom_id res chain seq x y z
N ASP A 1 -4.09 -12.67 -6.39
CA ASP A 1 -3.52 -12.39 -5.06
C ASP A 1 -2.01 -12.23 -5.12
N VAL A 2 -1.48 -11.10 -4.64
CA VAL A 2 -0.06 -10.77 -4.66
C VAL A 2 0.36 -10.14 -3.32
N LEU A 3 1.53 -10.52 -2.81
CA LEU A 3 2.12 -9.90 -1.63
C LEU A 3 3.09 -8.78 -2.06
N VAL A 4 2.86 -7.57 -1.55
CA VAL A 4 3.69 -6.40 -1.82
C VAL A 4 4.23 -5.84 -0.51
N GLU A 5 5.51 -5.45 -0.51
CA GLU A 5 6.13 -4.71 0.59
C GLU A 5 6.22 -3.22 0.24
N ALA A 6 5.89 -2.36 1.19
CA ALA A 6 5.96 -0.92 1.03
C ALA A 6 6.48 -0.26 2.31
N GLN A 7 7.29 0.79 2.14
CA GLN A 7 7.84 1.59 3.23
C GLN A 7 7.50 3.07 3.03
N HIS A 8 7.05 3.73 4.09
CA HIS A 8 6.94 5.17 4.16
C HIS A 8 8.01 5.73 5.11
N VAL A 9 8.72 6.76 4.65
CA VAL A 9 9.77 7.46 5.40
C VAL A 9 9.62 8.97 5.16
N PRO A 10 9.27 9.77 6.18
CA PRO A 10 9.20 11.22 6.06
C PRO A 10 10.57 11.80 5.70
N ARG A 11 10.59 12.79 4.81
CA ARG A 11 11.83 13.49 4.44
C ARG A 11 12.37 14.35 5.59
N SER A 12 11.50 14.89 6.43
CA SER A 12 11.83 15.78 7.55
C SER A 12 12.48 15.04 8.72
N ASP A 13 12.11 13.77 8.93
CA ASP A 13 12.64 12.90 9.98
C ASP A 13 12.73 11.45 9.49
N PRO A 14 13.88 11.04 8.92
CA PRO A 14 14.09 9.68 8.43
C PRO A 14 14.16 8.61 9.54
N SER A 15 14.21 9.00 10.82
CA SER A 15 14.21 8.03 11.93
C SER A 15 12.82 7.42 12.13
N ARG A 16 11.78 8.18 11.82
CA ARG A 16 10.40 7.70 11.80
C ARG A 16 10.12 6.99 10.48
N HIS A 17 9.55 5.81 10.56
CA HIS A 17 9.21 5.02 9.39
C HIS A 17 8.02 4.11 9.67
N TYR A 18 7.35 3.72 8.59
CA TYR A 18 6.29 2.72 8.61
C TYR A 18 6.56 1.70 7.51
N LEU A 19 6.66 0.42 7.89
CA LEU A 19 6.85 -0.68 6.96
C LEU A 19 5.66 -1.61 7.02
N MET A 20 5.18 -2.04 5.86
CA MET A 20 4.02 -2.92 5.73
C MET A 20 4.21 -3.96 4.62
N LYS A 21 3.59 -5.13 4.84
CA LYS A 21 3.33 -6.11 3.79
C LYS A 21 1.82 -6.21 3.61
N ASN A 22 1.38 -6.07 2.37
CA ASN A 22 -0.03 -6.08 2.02
C ASN A 22 -0.28 -7.18 1.00
N ARG A 23 -1.39 -7.87 1.20
CA ARG A 23 -1.96 -8.81 0.24
C ARG A 23 -2.97 -8.03 -0.61
N TYR A 24 -2.75 -7.98 -1.91
CA TYR A 24 -3.61 -7.28 -2.88
C TYR A 24 -4.45 -8.27 -3.66
N ASP A 25 -5.77 -8.05 -3.62
CA ASP A 25 -6.73 -8.68 -4.50
C ASP A 25 -7.41 -7.61 -5.37
N VAL A 26 -7.25 -7.75 -6.68
CA VAL A 26 -7.60 -6.71 -7.65
C VAL A 26 -8.56 -7.28 -8.68
N GLU A 27 -9.72 -6.67 -8.81
CA GLU A 27 -10.66 -6.92 -9.89
C GLU A 27 -10.43 -5.90 -11.02
N LEU A 28 -10.22 -6.41 -12.22
CA LEU A 28 -9.93 -5.60 -13.41
C LEU A 28 -11.02 -5.79 -14.47
N ILE A 29 -11.39 -4.70 -15.15
CA ILE A 29 -12.15 -4.75 -16.39
C ILE A 29 -11.32 -4.24 -17.55
N ARG A 30 -11.56 -4.76 -18.75
CA ARG A 30 -10.98 -4.25 -19.98
C ARG A 30 -11.76 -3.00 -20.42
N ALA A 31 -11.09 -1.87 -20.56
CA ALA A 31 -11.66 -0.62 -21.07
C ALA A 31 -10.88 -0.17 -22.31
N GLY A 32 -11.35 -0.60 -23.49
CA GLY A 32 -10.59 -0.46 -24.73
C GLY A 32 -9.25 -1.20 -24.63
N ASP A 33 -8.16 -0.47 -24.80
CA ASP A 33 -6.81 -1.04 -24.78
C ASP A 33 -6.17 -1.12 -23.40
N VAL A 34 -6.82 -0.58 -22.36
CA VAL A 34 -6.30 -0.57 -20.99
C VAL A 34 -7.09 -1.48 -20.05
N TRP A 35 -6.45 -1.87 -18.94
CA TRP A 35 -7.13 -2.51 -17.80
C TRP A 35 -7.39 -1.46 -16.74
N VAL A 36 -8.61 -1.44 -16.20
CA VAL A 36 -9.03 -0.52 -15.13
C VAL A 36 -9.37 -1.34 -13.90
N ILE A 37 -8.88 -0.90 -12.75
CA ILE A 37 -9.22 -1.46 -11.45
C ILE A 37 -10.65 -1.03 -11.10
N THR A 38 -11.54 -2.01 -10.90
CA THR A 38 -12.91 -1.76 -10.41
C THR A 38 -13.04 -2.02 -8.92
N ARG A 39 -12.23 -2.94 -8.38
CA ARG A 39 -12.11 -3.18 -6.95
C ARG A 39 -10.66 -3.49 -6.60
N ASN A 40 -10.21 -2.95 -5.48
CA ASN A 40 -8.93 -3.27 -4.89
C ASN A 40 -9.14 -3.52 -3.39
N THR A 41 -8.94 -4.76 -2.97
CA THR A 41 -8.93 -5.14 -1.55
C THR A 41 -7.48 -5.25 -1.11
N VAL A 42 -7.14 -4.55 -0.03
CA VAL A 42 -5.78 -4.49 0.52
C VAL A 42 -5.81 -4.97 1.95
N ASP A 43 -5.35 -6.19 2.18
CA ASP A 43 -5.23 -6.74 3.52
C ASP A 43 -3.80 -6.50 4.04
N ASN A 44 -3.68 -5.68 5.09
CA ASN A 44 -2.40 -5.56 5.79
C ASN A 44 -2.14 -6.82 6.61
N VAL A 45 -1.25 -7.68 6.11
CA VAL A 45 -0.93 -8.96 6.76
C VAL A 45 0.20 -8.82 7.78
N TRP A 46 0.99 -7.75 7.68
CA TRP A 46 2.05 -7.43 8.63
C TRP A 46 2.42 -5.95 8.56
N ARG A 47 2.83 -5.39 9.69
CA ARG A 47 3.35 -4.01 9.79
C ARG A 47 4.28 -3.83 10.98
N THR A 48 5.14 -2.81 10.90
CA THR A 48 5.95 -2.29 12.01
C THR A 48 6.22 -0.79 11.84
N GLY A 49 6.71 -0.15 12.90
CA GLY A 49 7.04 1.28 12.94
C GLY A 49 5.88 2.16 13.41
N ASP A 50 5.98 3.45 13.09
CA ASP A 50 5.05 4.48 13.55
C ASP A 50 3.90 4.68 12.54
N LEU A 51 2.68 4.32 12.94
CA LEU A 51 1.51 4.45 12.07
C LEU A 51 1.17 5.91 11.73
N THR A 52 1.54 6.85 12.60
CA THR A 52 1.22 8.27 12.41
C THR A 52 1.95 8.89 11.22
N VAL A 53 3.03 8.24 10.76
CA VAL A 53 3.75 8.57 9.53
C VAL A 53 2.82 8.58 8.30
N LEU A 54 1.77 7.75 8.29
CA LEU A 54 0.79 7.76 7.19
C LEU A 54 -0.26 8.87 7.29
N SER A 55 -0.47 9.45 8.48
CA SER A 55 -1.50 10.45 8.73
C SER A 55 -1.03 11.90 8.55
N GLU A 56 0.24 12.14 8.22
CA GLU A 56 0.81 13.49 8.04
C GLU A 56 0.47 14.14 6.67
N ILE A 57 -0.68 13.78 6.08
CA ILE A 57 -1.18 14.36 4.82
C ILE A 57 -1.95 15.65 5.10
#